data_AF-A0A845G5Q6-F1
#
_entry.id   AF-A0A845G5Q6-F1
#
_cell.length_a   1.000
_cell.length_b   1.000
_cell.length_c   1.000
_cell.angle_alpha   90.00
_cell.angle_beta   90.00
_cell.angle_gamma   90.00
#
_symmetry.space_group_name_H-M   'P 1'
#
loop_
_entity.id
_entity.type
_entity.pdbx_description
1 polymer ?
#
loop_
_entity_poly.entity_id
_entity_poly.type
_entity_poly.pdbx_seq_one_letter_code
_entity_poly.pdbx_strand_id
1 'polypeptide(L)' 'MLFGVRLRLAREEMGLSQEVLAEKAGLHRTYIGQVERGERNISVDSMERLADAVGLQLWDMLRP' A
#
# COMPACT_ATOMS: atom_id res chain seq x y z
N MET A 1 -2.59 6.18 9.63
CA MET A 1 -3.46 6.61 8.52
C MET A 1 -4.26 5.39 8.03
N LEU A 2 -5.58 5.51 7.81
CA LEU A 2 -6.47 4.38 7.45
C LEU A 2 -5.93 3.54 6.27
N PHE A 3 -5.51 4.23 5.20
CA PHE A 3 -4.95 3.60 4.01
C PHE A 3 -3.76 2.67 4.31
N GLY A 4 -2.76 3.15 5.05
CA GLY A 4 -1.55 2.37 5.37
C GLY A 4 -1.84 1.10 6.14
N VAL A 5 -2.83 1.12 7.05
CA VAL A 5 -3.27 -0.06 7.79
C VAL A 5 -3.94 -1.06 6.85
N ARG A 6 -4.86 -0.61 5.99
CA ARG A 6 -5.53 -1.49 5.02
C ARG A 6 -4.57 -2.06 3.98
N LEU A 7 -3.60 -1.27 3.53
CA LEU A 7 -2.55 -1.73 2.63
C LEU A 7 -1.72 -2.85 3.27
N ARG A 8 -1.34 -2.68 4.53
CA ARG A 8 -0.60 -3.71 5.27
C ARG A 8 -1.39 -5.00 5.39
N LEU A 9 -2.68 -4.91 5.73
CA LEU A 9 -3.56 -6.07 5.85
C LEU A 9 -3.69 -6.81 4.51
N ALA A 10 -3.99 -6.09 3.42
CA ALA A 10 -4.09 -6.68 2.08
C ALA A 10 -2.77 -7.34 1.65
N ARG A 11 -1.62 -6.68 1.92
CA ARG A 11 -0.30 -7.25 1.65
C ARG A 11 -0.08 -8.56 2.39
N GLU A 12 -0.41 -8.61 3.68
CA GLU A 12 -0.24 -9.79 4.53
C GLU A 12 -1.19 -10.93 4.15
N GLU A 13 -2.44 -10.63 3.77
CA GLU A 13 -3.41 -11.62 3.25
C GLU A 13 -2.93 -12.28 1.95
N MET A 14 -2.23 -11.53 1.10
CA MET A 14 -1.60 -12.06 -0.11
C MET A 14 -0.25 -12.75 0.14
N GLY A 15 0.24 -12.79 1.38
CA GLY A 15 1.54 -13.38 1.72
C GLY A 15 2.74 -12.62 1.14
N LEU A 16 2.58 -11.34 0.81
CA LEU A 16 3.64 -10.54 0.17
C LEU A 16 4.57 -9.93 1.22
N SER A 17 5.88 -9.95 0.95
CA SER A 17 6.83 -9.11 1.69
C SER A 17 6.71 -7.65 1.24
N GLN A 18 7.23 -6.71 2.03
CA GLN A 18 7.31 -5.31 1.62
C GLN A 18 8.18 -5.11 0.36
N GLU A 19 9.20 -5.94 0.17
CA GLU A 19 10.06 -5.90 -1.03
C GLU A 19 9.25 -6.28 -2.27
N VAL A 20 8.48 -7.38 -2.20
CA VAL A 20 7.64 -7.83 -3.32
C VAL A 20 6.53 -6.84 -3.64
N LEU A 21 5.91 -6.22 -2.63
CA LEU A 21 4.93 -5.15 -2.86
C LEU A 21 5.57 -3.92 -3.53
N ALA A 22 6.78 -3.54 -3.08
CA ALA A 22 7.54 -2.47 -3.69
C ALA A 22 7.82 -2.72 -5.17
N GLU A 23 8.31 -3.91 -5.52
CA GLU A 23 8.55 -4.33 -6.90
C GLU A 23 7.27 -4.26 -7.74
N LYS A 24 6.17 -4.86 -7.26
CA LYS A 24 4.86 -4.85 -7.94
C LYS A 24 4.34 -3.43 -8.17
N ALA A 25 4.50 -2.55 -7.19
CA ALA A 25 4.04 -1.17 -7.28
C ALA A 25 5.02 -0.25 -8.01
N GLY A 26 6.24 -0.70 -8.33
CA GLY A 26 7.32 0.12 -8.88
C GLY A 26 7.80 1.23 -7.93
N LEU A 27 7.81 0.93 -6.62
CA LEU A 27 8.16 1.87 -5.54
C LEU A 27 9.32 1.31 -4.72
N HIS A 28 9.99 2.15 -3.94
CA HIS A 28 11.09 1.70 -3.09
C HIS A 28 10.58 1.01 -1.81
N ARG A 29 11.17 -0.10 -1.36
CA ARG A 29 10.71 -0.83 -0.15
C ARG A 29 10.57 0.08 1.07
N THR A 30 11.53 0.99 1.30
CA THR A 30 11.47 1.89 2.47
C THR A 30 10.26 2.81 2.42
N TYR A 31 9.79 3.19 1.23
CA TYR A 31 8.58 3.97 1.04
C TYR A 31 7.34 3.19 1.47
N ILE A 32 7.24 1.90 1.11
CA ILE A 32 6.16 1.00 1.55
C ILE A 32 6.06 0.99 3.08
N GLY A 33 7.19 0.77 3.76
CA GLY A 33 7.21 0.75 5.22
C GLY A 33 6.76 2.07 5.85
N GLN A 34 7.15 3.22 5.28
CA GLN A 34 6.72 4.54 5.74
C GLN A 34 5.21 4.74 5.54
N VAL A 35 4.65 4.26 4.42
CA VAL A 35 3.22 4.32 4.12
C VAL A 35 2.42 3.47 5.09
N GLU A 36 2.82 2.20 5.31
CA GLU A 36 2.13 1.29 6.22
C GLU A 36 2.10 1.81 7.67
N ARG A 37 3.17 2.49 8.10
CA ARG A 37 3.25 3.13 9.43
C ARG A 37 2.57 4.50 9.48
N GLY A 38 2.15 5.06 8.35
CA GLY A 38 1.55 6.39 8.27
C GLY A 38 2.52 7.54 8.54
N GLU A 39 3.82 7.33 8.30
CA GLU A 39 4.90 8.31 8.53
C GLU A 39 5.04 9.33 7.38
N ARG A 40 4.36 9.10 6.26
CA ARG A 40 4.36 10.00 5.11
C ARG A 40 2.94 10.39 4.69
N ASN A 41 2.84 11.60 4.14
CA ASN A 41 1.70 11.99 3.32
C ASN A 41 1.89 11.39 1.93
N ILE A 42 1.04 10.43 1.57
CA ILE A 42 1.10 9.70 0.31
C ILE A 42 0.27 10.42 -0.77
N SER A 43 0.76 10.49 -2.00
CA SER A 43 -0.01 11.02 -3.13
C SER A 43 -1.09 10.03 -3.56
N VAL A 44 -2.15 10.53 -4.19
CA VAL A 44 -3.22 9.68 -4.75
C VAL A 44 -2.66 8.70 -5.78
N ASP A 45 -1.76 9.15 -6.67
CA ASP A 45 -1.14 8.27 -7.67
C ASP A 45 -0.38 7.09 -7.04
N SER A 46 0.34 7.33 -5.93
CA SER A 46 1.03 6.25 -5.21
C SER A 46 0.05 5.34 -4.48
N MET A 47 -1.07 5.89 -3.97
CA MET A 47 -2.12 5.07 -3.37
C MET A 47 -2.78 4.15 -4.41
N GLU A 48 -3.06 4.65 -5.62
CA GLU A 48 -3.60 3.83 -6.71
C GLU A 48 -2.64 2.70 -7.10
N ARG A 49 -1.37 3.01 -7.34
CA ARG A 49 -0.36 2.00 -7.67
C ARG A 49 -0.23 0.89 -6.62
N LEU A 50 -0.36 1.26 -5.34
CA LEU A 50 -0.31 0.32 -4.23
C LEU A 50 -1.59 -0.52 -4.12
N ALA A 51 -2.75 0.09 -4.36
CA ALA A 51 -4.04 -0.61 -4.42
C ALA A 51 -4.03 -1.65 -5.56
N ASP A 52 -3.61 -1.24 -6.75
CA ASP A 52 -3.47 -2.12 -7.92
C ASP A 52 -2.49 -3.28 -7.64
N ALA A 53 -1.37 -3.00 -6.97
CA ALA A 53 -0.37 -4.01 -6.64
C ALA A 53 -0.89 -5.10 -5.68
N VAL A 54 -1.90 -4.78 -4.86
CA VAL A 54 -2.62 -5.73 -4.00
C VAL A 54 -3.97 -6.18 -4.59
N GLY A 55 -4.28 -5.80 -5.84
CA GLY A 55 -5.49 -6.22 -6.53
C GLY A 55 -6.79 -5.64 -5.98
N LEU A 56 -6.73 -4.48 -5.32
CA LEU A 56 -7.88 -3.78 -4.75
C LEU A 56 -8.12 -2.46 -5.46
N GLN A 57 -9.36 -1.96 -5.43
CA GLN A 57 -9.66 -0.60 -5.82
C GLN A 57 -9.26 0.36 -4.70
N LEU A 58 -8.71 1.52 -5.04
CA LEU A 58 -8.34 2.54 -4.04
C LEU A 58 -9.53 2.94 -3.16
N TRP A 59 -10.74 2.99 -3.72
CA TRP A 59 -11.96 3.31 -2.98
C TRP A 59 -12.23 2.32 -1.83
N ASP A 60 -11.98 1.03 -2.02
CA ASP A 60 -12.16 0.01 -0.97
C ASP A 60 -11.20 0.24 0.21
N MET A 61 -10.06 0.87 -0.05
CA MET A 61 -9.04 1.19 0.95
C MET A 61 -9.32 2.51 1.70
N LEU A 62 -10.28 3.31 1.25
CA LEU A 62 -10.58 4.63 1.82
C LEU A 62 -11.99 4.76 2.38
N ARG A 63 -12.91 3.84 2.05
CA ARG A 63 -14.28 3.85 2.59
C ARG A 63 -14.28 3.85 4.13
N PRO A 64 -15.23 4.52 4.83
CA PRO A 64 -15.33 4.49 6.28
C PRO A 64 -15.40 3.08 6.87
#